data_AF-A0A1F0A9B0-F1
#
_entry.id   AF-A0A1F0A9B0-F1
#
_cell.length_a   1.000
_cell.length_b   1.000
_cell.length_c   1.000
_cell.angle_alpha   90.00
_cell.angle_beta   90.00
_cell.angle_gamma   90.00
#
_symmetry.space_group_name_H-M   'P 1'
#
loop_
_entity.id
_entity.type
_entity.pdbx_description
1 polymer ?
#
loop_
_entity_poly.entity_id
_entity_poly.type
_entity_poly.pdbx_seq_one_letter_code
_entity_poly.pdbx_strand_id
1 'polypeptide(L)'
;MRALLTQKEQRQLRILEYLFENSDWIHLDPLAEALDINTRIIKSDIKEMREVLSCFEIQSSTAGIRLANNNNLGIERIYRHILQDSSNFQVLRAFFLLEEPFTYEHLAQTLDVSLPALRKKVAEINHILQNKYRFKLKVTPISIIGDEKDIRFFFAQYFHEAYGYFKWPFTDSKKDIEEFVAFFLKMTGFPANYANLLQLETQIAVNLHRFKIGATIQTTSDSTNDLPLYDQLPEFQDQLEPLAKRLNIEVNRHTLEQIFDSYTQKGIFFTVEDFLAARSDDKEVNHSYHAARDVLDNLTREFGIHFTNTDELVWHLHNTALLERQEINSESIISHNKSYTLKKIKKFFPEFYEAAVFEMMRYKSSLGQKELAHAVVHLVYTLLTHASDLMEQLLESQNKVRVLVLSEFDFAHPRALISLYKYYTSKNIQFETWDKATLNVDEIMEAGYDAILTNFDVEGLNHPKLINIGRMPQLQVISELNTISLGDL
;
A
#
# COMPACT_ATOMS: atom_id res chain seq x y z
N MET A 1 6.96 -1.04 -11.83
CA MET A 1 8.19 -1.13 -12.67
C MET A 1 8.96 -2.46 -12.59
N ARG A 2 8.29 -3.61 -12.38
CA ARG A 2 8.95 -4.93 -12.41
C ARG A 2 9.63 -5.28 -13.74
N ALA A 3 9.22 -4.65 -14.84
CA ALA A 3 9.86 -4.82 -16.14
C ALA A 3 11.35 -4.40 -16.16
N LEU A 4 11.80 -3.57 -15.20
CA LEU A 4 13.23 -3.24 -15.04
C LEU A 4 14.05 -4.38 -14.44
N LEU A 5 13.41 -5.35 -13.78
CA LEU A 5 14.08 -6.56 -13.34
C LEU A 5 14.35 -7.46 -14.54
N THR A 6 15.46 -8.19 -14.52
CA THR A 6 15.70 -9.23 -15.54
C THR A 6 14.63 -10.31 -15.48
N GLN A 7 14.42 -11.07 -16.57
CA GLN A 7 13.44 -12.16 -16.58
C GLN A 7 13.67 -13.19 -15.46
N LYS A 8 14.94 -13.37 -15.05
CA LYS A 8 15.32 -14.21 -13.92
C LYS A 8 14.90 -13.59 -12.59
N GLU A 9 15.24 -12.33 -12.35
CA GLU A 9 14.88 -11.59 -11.14
C GLU A 9 13.35 -11.49 -10.96
N GLN A 10 12.60 -11.24 -12.05
CA GLN A 10 11.12 -11.24 -12.02
C GLN A 10 10.57 -12.60 -11.60
N ARG A 11 11.15 -13.68 -12.12
CA ARG A 11 10.72 -15.04 -11.81
C ARG A 11 11.05 -15.44 -10.37
N GLN A 12 12.26 -15.13 -9.91
CA GLN A 12 12.66 -15.32 -8.51
C GLN A 12 11.73 -14.54 -7.56
N LEU A 13 11.42 -13.29 -7.88
CA LEU A 13 10.49 -12.48 -7.10
C LEU A 13 9.10 -13.14 -7.03
N ARG A 14 8.55 -13.62 -8.15
CA ARG A 14 7.25 -14.32 -8.18
C ARG A 14 7.25 -15.59 -7.31
N ILE A 15 8.34 -16.36 -7.33
CA ILE A 15 8.49 -17.55 -6.48
C ILE A 15 8.49 -17.14 -5.00
N LEU A 16 9.25 -16.10 -4.64
CA LEU A 16 9.34 -15.64 -3.25
C LEU A 16 8.02 -15.06 -2.74
N GLU A 17 7.32 -14.27 -3.55
CA GLU A 17 5.97 -13.75 -3.22
C GLU A 17 5.01 -14.91 -2.95
N TYR A 18 4.98 -15.91 -3.83
CA TYR A 18 4.11 -17.07 -3.66
C TYR A 18 4.42 -17.83 -2.37
N LEU A 19 5.70 -18.13 -2.11
CA LEU A 19 6.11 -18.85 -0.90
C LEU A 19 5.94 -18.01 0.38
N PHE A 20 5.95 -16.68 0.27
CA PHE A 20 5.67 -15.79 1.40
C PHE A 20 4.17 -15.74 1.73
N GLU A 21 3.32 -15.70 0.70
CA GLU A 21 1.86 -15.71 0.85
C GLU A 21 1.33 -17.08 1.27
N ASN A 22 2.01 -18.16 0.90
CA ASN A 22 1.67 -19.55 1.23
C ASN A 22 2.78 -20.13 2.11
N SER A 23 2.69 -19.91 3.42
CA SER A 23 3.71 -20.30 4.40
C SER A 23 3.82 -21.82 4.63
N ASP A 24 2.81 -22.58 4.18
CA ASP A 24 2.78 -24.04 4.25
C ASP A 24 3.70 -24.71 3.22
N TRP A 25 3.93 -26.01 3.43
CA TRP A 25 4.74 -26.81 2.52
C TRP A 25 4.05 -26.98 1.16
N ILE A 26 4.78 -26.74 0.07
CA ILE A 26 4.31 -26.96 -1.30
C ILE A 26 5.30 -27.81 -2.10
N HIS A 27 4.78 -28.79 -2.84
CA HIS A 27 5.59 -29.56 -3.78
C HIS A 27 5.94 -28.72 -5.02
N LEU A 28 7.04 -29.06 -5.70
CA LEU A 28 7.51 -28.26 -6.82
C LEU A 28 6.58 -28.32 -8.05
N ASP A 29 5.85 -29.42 -8.26
CA ASP A 29 4.94 -29.54 -9.40
C ASP A 29 3.70 -28.63 -9.27
N PRO A 30 2.99 -28.60 -8.11
CA PRO A 30 1.94 -27.59 -7.88
C PRO A 30 2.45 -26.15 -7.96
N LEU A 31 3.67 -25.88 -7.47
CA LEU A 31 4.26 -24.53 -7.59
C LEU A 31 4.58 -24.17 -9.05
N ALA A 32 5.08 -25.14 -9.82
CA ALA A 32 5.37 -25.00 -11.25
C ALA A 32 4.10 -24.69 -12.04
N GLU A 33 3.00 -25.39 -11.73
CA GLU A 33 1.69 -25.16 -12.33
C GLU A 33 1.14 -23.78 -11.94
N ALA A 34 1.14 -23.44 -10.64
CA ALA A 34 0.62 -22.16 -10.15
C ALA A 34 1.32 -20.94 -10.73
N LEU A 35 2.63 -21.05 -11.00
CA LEU A 35 3.43 -19.94 -11.52
C LEU A 35 3.67 -20.01 -13.04
N ASP A 36 3.26 -21.08 -13.71
CA ASP A 36 3.61 -21.38 -15.10
C ASP A 36 5.14 -21.33 -15.33
N ILE A 37 5.89 -22.05 -14.48
CA ILE A 37 7.36 -22.13 -14.54
C ILE A 37 7.79 -23.58 -14.50
N ASN A 38 8.73 -23.97 -15.38
CA ASN A 38 9.28 -25.32 -15.36
C ASN A 38 9.97 -25.68 -14.02
N THR A 39 9.66 -26.86 -13.50
CA THR A 39 10.17 -27.38 -12.21
C THR A 39 11.70 -27.35 -12.10
N ARG A 40 12.43 -27.58 -13.20
CA ARG A 40 13.90 -27.53 -13.24
C ARG A 40 14.41 -26.10 -13.03
N ILE A 41 13.71 -25.12 -13.58
CA ILE A 41 14.04 -23.70 -13.44
C ILE A 41 13.80 -23.27 -12.00
N ILE A 42 12.66 -23.64 -11.40
CA ILE A 42 12.36 -23.38 -9.98
C ILE A 42 13.47 -23.95 -9.09
N LYS A 43 13.90 -25.19 -9.30
CA LYS A 43 15.01 -25.80 -8.53
C LYS A 43 16.31 -24.99 -8.64
N SER A 44 16.64 -24.53 -9.84
CA SER A 44 17.84 -23.70 -10.07
C SER A 44 17.74 -22.36 -9.36
N ASP A 45 16.61 -21.68 -9.50
CA ASP A 45 16.37 -20.38 -8.88
C ASP A 45 16.37 -20.48 -7.34
N ILE A 46 15.75 -21.51 -6.77
CA ILE A 46 15.77 -21.75 -5.31
C ILE A 46 17.19 -21.97 -4.80
N LYS A 47 18.00 -22.75 -5.52
CA LYS A 47 19.40 -22.98 -5.13
C LYS A 47 20.15 -21.65 -5.04
N GLU A 48 20.01 -20.81 -6.05
CA GLU A 48 20.66 -19.50 -6.07
C GLU A 48 20.10 -18.57 -4.99
N MET A 49 18.78 -18.48 -4.85
CA MET A 49 18.14 -17.63 -3.84
C MET A 49 18.59 -17.98 -2.42
N ARG A 50 18.88 -19.26 -2.12
CA ARG A 50 19.46 -19.66 -0.83
C ARG A 50 20.85 -19.09 -0.56
N GLU A 51 21.64 -18.84 -1.61
CA GLU A 51 23.00 -18.31 -1.48
C GLU A 51 22.97 -16.79 -1.25
N VAL A 52 21.95 -16.08 -1.75
CA VAL A 52 21.90 -14.60 -1.73
C VAL A 52 20.89 -14.03 -0.71
N LEU A 53 19.80 -14.74 -0.38
CA LEU A 53 18.81 -14.29 0.61
C LEU A 53 19.35 -14.45 2.03
N SER A 54 19.60 -13.34 2.71
CA SER A 54 20.07 -13.33 4.10
C SER A 54 18.93 -13.31 5.14
N CYS A 55 17.74 -12.82 4.76
CA CYS A 55 16.65 -12.55 5.71
C CYS A 55 15.63 -13.70 5.81
N PHE A 56 15.62 -14.62 4.85
CA PHE A 56 14.68 -15.75 4.81
C PHE A 56 15.41 -17.03 4.48
N GLU A 57 14.89 -18.15 4.97
CA GLU A 57 15.43 -19.47 4.68
C GLU A 57 14.42 -20.26 3.82
N ILE A 58 14.83 -20.72 2.64
CA ILE A 58 14.01 -21.63 1.83
C ILE A 58 14.30 -23.06 2.26
N GLN A 59 13.40 -23.66 3.04
CA GLN A 59 13.54 -25.02 3.56
C GLN A 59 13.07 -26.06 2.55
N SER A 60 13.62 -27.28 2.63
CA SER A 60 13.18 -28.44 1.85
C SER A 60 12.97 -29.65 2.75
N SER A 61 11.91 -30.41 2.49
CA SER A 61 11.61 -31.68 3.14
C SER A 61 10.92 -32.63 2.17
N THR A 62 10.53 -33.82 2.65
CA THR A 62 9.66 -34.74 1.89
C THR A 62 8.29 -34.14 1.59
N ALA A 63 7.82 -33.17 2.38
CA ALA A 63 6.57 -32.44 2.16
C ALA A 63 6.68 -31.32 1.11
N GLY A 64 7.87 -31.07 0.56
CA GLY A 64 8.11 -30.06 -0.47
C GLY A 64 9.06 -28.95 -0.01
N ILE A 65 8.72 -27.71 -0.36
CA ILE A 65 9.48 -26.51 -0.03
C ILE A 65 8.59 -25.49 0.71
N ARG A 66 9.22 -24.62 1.50
CA ARG A 66 8.55 -23.46 2.12
C ARG A 66 9.55 -22.34 2.40
N LEU A 67 9.05 -21.11 2.54
CA LEU A 67 9.84 -19.99 3.03
C LEU A 67 9.68 -19.88 4.55
N ALA A 68 10.73 -20.19 5.31
CA ALA A 68 10.72 -20.02 6.75
C ALA A 68 10.92 -18.55 7.13
N ASN A 69 9.94 -18.02 7.88
CA ASN A 69 9.94 -16.66 8.40
C ASN A 69 9.92 -16.65 9.94
N ASN A 70 10.98 -17.20 10.54
CA ASN A 70 11.05 -17.43 12.00
C ASN A 70 10.96 -16.13 12.82
N ASN A 71 11.36 -15.00 12.23
CA ASN A 71 11.36 -13.69 12.87
C ASN A 71 10.11 -12.85 12.56
N ASN A 72 9.09 -13.44 11.91
CA ASN A 72 7.87 -12.76 11.49
C ASN A 72 8.12 -11.45 10.73
N LEU A 73 9.11 -11.46 9.82
CA LEU A 73 9.50 -10.32 9.00
C LEU A 73 8.46 -10.06 7.90
N GLY A 74 8.28 -8.80 7.52
CA GLY A 74 7.41 -8.46 6.40
C GLY A 74 8.05 -8.72 5.03
N ILE A 75 7.19 -8.82 4.01
CA ILE A 75 7.58 -9.10 2.61
C ILE A 75 8.46 -8.00 2.01
N GLU A 76 8.44 -6.78 2.56
CA GLU A 76 9.27 -5.66 2.11
C GLU A 76 10.77 -5.98 2.15
N ARG A 77 11.19 -6.94 2.98
CA ARG A 77 12.56 -7.45 3.01
C ARG A 77 12.96 -8.12 1.69
N ILE A 78 12.06 -8.86 1.05
CA ILE A 78 12.28 -9.46 -0.27
C ILE A 78 12.42 -8.35 -1.31
N TYR A 79 11.50 -7.39 -1.33
CA TYR A 79 11.54 -6.28 -2.30
C TYR A 79 12.81 -5.46 -2.19
N ARG A 80 13.24 -5.13 -0.95
CA ARG A 80 14.51 -4.46 -0.71
C ARG A 80 15.67 -5.21 -1.33
N HIS A 81 15.79 -6.49 -1.01
CA HIS A 81 16.90 -7.31 -1.49
C HIS A 81 16.96 -7.29 -3.02
N ILE A 82 15.82 -7.55 -3.68
CA ILE A 82 15.72 -7.54 -5.14
C ILE A 82 16.06 -6.16 -5.73
N LEU A 83 15.60 -5.05 -5.13
CA LEU A 83 15.89 -3.70 -5.63
C LEU A 83 17.36 -3.27 -5.44
N GLN A 84 18.01 -3.74 -4.39
CA GLN A 84 19.41 -3.41 -4.09
C GLN A 84 20.39 -4.22 -4.93
N ASP A 85 20.03 -5.48 -5.24
CA ASP A 85 20.90 -6.41 -5.96
C ASP A 85 20.61 -6.45 -7.47
N SER A 86 19.43 -5.98 -7.89
CA SER A 86 19.08 -5.97 -9.32
C SER A 86 20.04 -5.09 -10.12
N SER A 87 20.54 -5.68 -11.18
CA SER A 87 21.62 -5.10 -11.95
C SER A 87 21.21 -3.83 -12.72
N ASN A 88 19.92 -3.65 -13.02
CA ASN A 88 19.38 -2.44 -13.67
C ASN A 88 19.10 -1.34 -12.65
N PHE A 89 18.61 -1.69 -11.46
CA PHE A 89 18.42 -0.73 -10.38
C PHE A 89 19.74 -0.22 -9.80
N GLN A 90 20.80 -1.03 -9.79
CA GLN A 90 22.15 -0.57 -9.48
C GLN A 90 22.65 0.50 -10.46
N VAL A 91 22.38 0.36 -11.76
CA VAL A 91 22.68 1.42 -12.75
C VAL A 91 21.89 2.68 -12.43
N LEU A 92 20.56 2.58 -12.24
CA LEU A 92 19.71 3.72 -11.92
C LEU A 92 20.18 4.46 -10.66
N ARG A 93 20.47 3.70 -9.60
CA ARG A 93 21.02 4.24 -8.34
C ARG A 93 22.35 4.95 -8.58
N ALA A 94 23.26 4.34 -9.34
CA ALA A 94 24.56 4.94 -9.63
C ALA A 94 24.43 6.22 -10.47
N PHE A 95 23.52 6.26 -11.45
CA PHE A 95 23.22 7.47 -12.21
C PHE A 95 22.66 8.60 -11.34
N PHE A 96 21.88 8.25 -10.31
CA PHE A 96 21.29 9.23 -9.41
C PHE A 96 22.30 9.73 -8.37
N LEU A 97 23.00 8.82 -7.66
CA LEU A 97 23.89 9.17 -6.56
C LEU A 97 25.33 9.50 -6.99
N LEU A 98 25.61 9.62 -8.29
CA LEU A 98 26.99 9.83 -8.74
C LEU A 98 27.51 11.16 -8.19
N GLU A 99 28.62 11.11 -7.48
CA GLU A 99 29.42 12.28 -7.12
C GLU A 99 30.60 12.40 -8.10
N GLU A 100 31.21 13.58 -8.20
CA GLU A 100 32.33 13.82 -9.12
C GLU A 100 33.48 12.80 -8.93
N PRO A 101 34.11 12.29 -10.00
CA PRO A 101 33.98 12.71 -11.42
C PRO A 101 32.95 11.90 -12.24
N PHE A 102 32.18 12.63 -13.06
CA PHE A 102 31.06 12.11 -13.87
C PHE A 102 31.45 11.42 -15.20
N THR A 103 32.47 10.56 -15.22
CA THR A 103 32.85 9.86 -16.47
C THR A 103 32.16 8.51 -16.62
N TYR A 104 31.88 8.13 -17.87
CA TYR A 104 31.18 6.89 -18.16
C TYR A 104 32.05 5.67 -17.86
N GLU A 105 33.37 5.86 -17.93
CA GLU A 105 34.41 4.95 -17.49
C GLU A 105 34.36 4.72 -15.97
N HIS A 106 34.21 5.77 -15.17
CA HIS A 106 34.09 5.63 -13.73
C HIS A 106 32.82 4.87 -13.35
N LEU A 107 31.69 5.19 -13.99
CA LEU A 107 30.43 4.48 -13.77
C LEU A 107 30.55 2.98 -14.12
N ALA A 108 31.23 2.64 -15.20
CA ALA A 108 31.48 1.25 -15.60
C ALA A 108 32.35 0.50 -14.57
N GLN A 109 33.38 1.16 -14.02
CA GLN A 109 34.22 0.62 -12.94
C GLN A 109 33.43 0.41 -11.65
N THR A 110 32.63 1.40 -11.22
CA THR A 110 31.82 1.33 -10.00
C THR A 110 30.80 0.20 -10.03
N LEU A 111 30.29 -0.13 -11.22
CA LEU A 111 29.33 -1.21 -11.43
C LEU A 111 29.99 -2.55 -11.80
N ASP A 112 31.33 -2.61 -11.90
CA ASP A 112 32.10 -3.77 -12.36
C ASP A 112 31.58 -4.36 -13.69
N VAL A 113 31.34 -3.50 -14.68
CA VAL A 113 30.86 -3.89 -16.01
C VAL A 113 31.68 -3.25 -17.12
N SER A 114 31.77 -3.93 -18.27
CA SER A 114 32.39 -3.33 -19.46
C SER A 114 31.56 -2.17 -20.02
N LEU A 115 32.22 -1.19 -20.65
CA LEU A 115 31.55 -0.06 -21.30
C LEU A 115 30.47 -0.48 -22.32
N PRO A 116 30.70 -1.47 -23.22
CA PRO A 116 29.65 -1.91 -24.14
C PRO A 116 28.45 -2.53 -23.43
N ALA A 117 28.68 -3.29 -22.35
CA ALA A 117 27.61 -3.89 -21.55
C ALA A 117 26.78 -2.81 -20.85
N LEU A 118 27.44 -1.79 -20.27
CA LEU A 118 26.75 -0.66 -19.67
C LEU A 118 25.90 0.12 -20.69
N ARG A 119 26.40 0.31 -21.93
CA ARG A 119 25.63 1.01 -22.99
C ARG A 119 24.37 0.26 -23.35
N LYS A 120 24.49 -1.06 -23.55
CA LYS A 120 23.35 -1.94 -23.83
C LYS A 120 22.33 -1.86 -22.69
N LYS A 121 22.80 -1.93 -21.44
CA LYS A 121 21.94 -1.87 -20.26
C LYS A 121 21.21 -0.53 -20.13
N VAL A 122 21.91 0.59 -20.35
CA VAL A 122 21.28 1.92 -20.35
C VAL A 122 20.20 2.04 -21.45
N ALA A 123 20.46 1.50 -22.65
CA ALA A 123 19.46 1.49 -23.72
C ALA A 123 18.21 0.66 -23.37
N GLU A 124 18.40 -0.50 -22.74
CA GLU A 124 17.31 -1.35 -22.24
C GLU A 124 16.49 -0.64 -21.16
N ILE A 125 17.15 -0.06 -20.15
CA ILE A 125 16.50 0.73 -19.09
C ILE A 125 15.65 1.85 -19.69
N ASN A 126 16.21 2.63 -20.63
CA ASN A 126 15.49 3.72 -21.29
C ASN A 126 14.27 3.21 -22.08
N HIS A 127 14.41 2.07 -22.77
CA HIS A 127 13.29 1.44 -23.50
C HIS A 127 12.15 0.99 -22.59
N ILE A 128 12.46 0.55 -21.36
CA ILE A 128 11.45 0.15 -20.37
C ILE A 128 10.80 1.39 -19.72
N LEU A 129 11.61 2.40 -19.36
CA LEU A 129 11.14 3.62 -18.69
C LEU A 129 10.13 4.41 -19.51
N GLN A 130 10.39 4.58 -20.82
CA GLN A 130 9.53 5.38 -21.72
C GLN A 130 8.07 4.92 -21.78
N ASN A 131 7.77 3.69 -21.37
CA ASN A 131 6.40 3.17 -21.33
C ASN A 131 5.56 3.79 -20.20
N LYS A 132 6.18 4.36 -19.17
CA LYS A 132 5.49 4.86 -17.97
C LYS A 132 5.98 6.22 -17.46
N TYR A 133 7.24 6.56 -17.69
CA TYR A 133 7.86 7.79 -17.21
C TYR A 133 8.52 8.55 -18.36
N ARG A 134 8.45 9.88 -18.31
CA ARG A 134 8.95 10.77 -19.36
C ARG A 134 10.39 11.22 -19.08
N PHE A 135 11.26 10.30 -18.69
CA PHE A 135 12.69 10.56 -18.50
C PHE A 135 13.57 9.43 -19.03
N LYS A 136 14.86 9.73 -19.18
CA LYS A 136 15.87 8.79 -19.64
C LYS A 136 17.24 9.09 -19.03
N LEU A 137 18.08 8.05 -19.04
CA LEU A 137 19.49 8.13 -18.71
C LEU A 137 20.28 8.56 -19.95
N LYS A 138 21.06 9.63 -19.82
CA LYS A 138 21.97 10.17 -20.85
C LYS A 138 23.40 9.81 -20.46
N VAL A 139 24.20 9.28 -21.40
CA VAL A 139 25.57 8.82 -21.12
C VAL A 139 26.65 9.89 -21.35
N THR A 140 26.33 10.99 -22.03
CA THR A 140 27.31 12.05 -22.35
C THR A 140 26.64 13.43 -22.45
N PRO A 141 26.79 14.31 -21.44
CA PRO A 141 27.29 14.00 -20.10
C PRO A 141 26.39 12.97 -19.39
N ILE A 142 26.92 12.29 -18.38
CA ILE A 142 26.12 11.40 -17.52
C ILE A 142 25.08 12.24 -16.79
N SER A 143 23.81 12.02 -17.08
CA SER A 143 22.73 12.69 -16.38
C SER A 143 21.41 11.96 -16.58
N ILE A 144 20.44 12.32 -15.74
CA ILE A 144 19.04 11.92 -15.89
C ILE A 144 18.29 13.13 -16.41
N ILE A 145 17.66 12.98 -17.58
CA ILE A 145 16.99 14.08 -18.29
C ILE A 145 15.55 13.70 -18.66
N GLY A 146 14.67 14.69 -18.68
CA GLY A 146 13.25 14.50 -19.01
C GLY A 146 12.36 15.36 -18.13
N ASP A 147 11.14 14.89 -17.91
CA ASP A 147 10.19 15.48 -16.96
C ASP A 147 10.69 15.30 -15.52
N GLU A 148 10.97 16.41 -14.85
CA GLU A 148 11.61 16.41 -13.53
C GLU A 148 10.69 15.87 -12.42
N LYS A 149 9.37 16.02 -12.56
CA LYS A 149 8.39 15.42 -11.63
C LYS A 149 8.43 13.90 -11.72
N ASP A 150 8.41 13.34 -12.93
CA ASP A 150 8.54 11.89 -13.16
C ASP A 150 9.87 11.34 -12.60
N ILE A 151 10.99 12.08 -12.74
CA ILE A 151 12.30 11.70 -12.19
C ILE A 151 12.24 11.65 -10.66
N ARG A 152 11.83 12.76 -10.03
CA ARG A 152 11.77 12.88 -8.57
C ARG A 152 10.87 11.83 -7.96
N PHE A 153 9.68 11.65 -8.51
CA PHE A 153 8.74 10.63 -8.06
C PHE A 153 9.31 9.22 -8.18
N PHE A 154 9.86 8.85 -9.35
CA PHE A 154 10.44 7.52 -9.55
C PHE A 154 11.53 7.21 -8.54
N PHE A 155 12.47 8.14 -8.33
CA PHE A 155 13.58 7.92 -7.41
C PHE A 155 13.15 7.98 -5.95
N ALA A 156 12.23 8.86 -5.57
CA ALA A 156 11.66 8.89 -4.22
C ALA A 156 10.98 7.55 -3.89
N GLN A 157 10.15 7.02 -4.80
CA GLN A 157 9.53 5.72 -4.64
C GLN A 157 10.58 4.59 -4.58
N TYR A 158 11.57 4.62 -5.47
CA TYR A 158 12.65 3.63 -5.49
C TYR A 158 13.43 3.59 -4.18
N PHE A 159 13.90 4.74 -3.67
CA PHE A 159 14.67 4.79 -2.44
C PHE A 159 13.83 4.40 -1.23
N HIS A 160 12.54 4.77 -1.21
CA HIS A 160 11.63 4.33 -0.16
C HIS A 160 11.45 2.81 -0.13
N GLU A 161 11.19 2.17 -1.28
CA GLU A 161 11.04 0.71 -1.36
C GLU A 161 12.36 -0.03 -1.12
N ALA A 162 13.47 0.46 -1.67
CA ALA A 162 14.76 -0.20 -1.58
C ALA A 162 15.41 -0.03 -0.20
N TYR A 163 15.15 1.04 0.55
CA TYR A 163 15.87 1.32 1.79
C TYR A 163 14.95 1.48 3.00
N GLY A 164 13.86 2.24 2.88
CA GLY A 164 12.89 2.48 3.97
C GLY A 164 13.55 2.89 5.29
N TYR A 165 13.03 2.41 6.41
CA TYR A 165 13.58 2.69 7.76
C TYR A 165 14.96 2.06 8.05
N PHE A 166 15.55 1.31 7.12
CA PHE A 166 16.66 0.42 7.44
C PHE A 166 18.03 1.04 7.13
N LYS A 167 18.09 1.91 6.13
CA LYS A 167 19.33 2.57 5.74
C LYS A 167 19.00 3.89 5.06
N TRP A 168 19.83 4.90 5.31
CA TRP A 168 19.78 6.16 4.60
C TRP A 168 20.74 6.10 3.40
N PRO A 169 20.25 6.19 2.14
CA PRO A 169 21.09 6.04 0.95
C PRO A 169 21.69 7.36 0.44
N PHE A 170 21.33 8.50 1.02
CA PHE A 170 21.74 9.82 0.55
C PHE A 170 22.98 10.32 1.30
N THR A 171 23.71 11.24 0.67
CA THR A 171 24.95 11.81 1.19
C THR A 171 24.66 12.94 2.19
N ASP A 172 23.59 13.70 1.96
CA ASP A 172 23.06 14.64 2.95
C ASP A 172 22.64 13.90 4.23
N SER A 173 22.93 14.50 5.39
CA SER A 173 22.62 13.94 6.70
C SER A 173 21.12 13.76 6.86
N LYS A 174 20.68 12.56 7.27
CA LYS A 174 19.27 12.29 7.58
C LYS A 174 18.73 13.31 8.60
N LYS A 175 19.52 13.64 9.62
CA LYS A 175 19.13 14.60 10.67
C LYS A 175 18.88 16.00 10.12
N ASP A 176 19.65 16.43 9.12
CA ASP A 176 19.46 17.76 8.52
C ASP A 176 18.19 17.79 7.65
N ILE A 177 17.87 16.69 6.96
CA ILE A 177 16.59 16.54 6.26
C ILE A 177 15.41 16.52 7.22
N GLU A 178 15.51 15.76 8.32
CA GLU A 178 14.51 15.71 9.39
C GLU A 178 14.25 17.12 9.96
N GLU A 179 15.31 17.89 10.24
CA GLU A 179 15.21 19.27 10.74
C GLU A 179 14.52 20.18 9.71
N PHE A 180 14.85 20.04 8.42
CA PHE A 180 14.27 20.85 7.36
C PHE A 180 12.79 20.54 7.10
N VAL A 181 12.42 19.26 7.11
CA VAL A 181 11.03 18.81 7.02
C VAL A 181 10.25 19.30 8.24
N ALA A 182 10.79 19.14 9.46
CA ALA A 182 10.14 19.60 10.68
C ALA A 182 9.88 21.11 10.67
N PHE A 183 10.81 21.91 10.14
CA PHE A 183 10.60 23.33 9.92
C PHE A 183 9.41 23.58 8.98
N PHE A 184 9.40 22.98 7.79
CA PHE A 184 8.30 23.16 6.82
C PHE A 184 6.94 22.78 7.42
N LEU A 185 6.85 21.63 8.09
CA LEU A 185 5.62 21.15 8.72
C LEU A 185 5.11 22.12 9.80
N LYS A 186 6.01 22.61 10.66
CA LYS A 186 5.65 23.57 11.72
C LYS A 186 5.09 24.87 11.15
N MET A 187 5.69 25.38 10.08
CA MET A 187 5.34 26.67 9.49
C MET A 187 4.08 26.62 8.63
N THR A 188 3.79 25.47 8.04
CA THR A 188 2.61 25.28 7.18
C THR A 188 1.41 24.72 7.92
N GLY A 189 1.61 24.10 9.08
CA GLY A 189 0.55 23.36 9.77
C GLY A 189 0.17 22.05 9.07
N PHE A 190 1.00 21.55 8.14
CA PHE A 190 0.71 20.32 7.41
C PHE A 190 0.55 19.13 8.38
N PRO A 191 -0.56 18.36 8.28
CA PRO A 191 -0.84 17.25 9.19
C PRO A 191 0.01 16.02 8.84
N ALA A 192 1.26 16.02 9.31
CA ALA A 192 2.16 14.88 9.22
C ALA A 192 2.24 14.08 10.53
N ASN A 193 2.43 12.77 10.41
CA ASN A 193 2.70 11.87 11.52
C ASN A 193 3.80 10.86 11.11
N TYR A 194 4.17 9.94 12.00
CA TYR A 194 5.26 9.00 11.73
C TYR A 194 5.06 8.16 10.45
N ALA A 195 3.80 7.93 10.02
CA ALA A 195 3.47 7.09 8.88
C ALA A 195 3.81 7.75 7.53
N ASN A 196 3.74 9.08 7.44
CA ASN A 196 4.12 9.84 6.25
C ASN A 196 5.47 10.57 6.39
N LEU A 197 6.02 10.71 7.61
CA LEU A 197 7.26 11.46 7.81
C LEU A 197 8.46 10.87 7.05
N LEU A 198 8.66 9.55 7.06
CA LEU A 198 9.74 8.93 6.29
C LEU A 198 9.55 9.14 4.78
N GLN A 199 8.31 9.14 4.31
CA GLN A 199 8.00 9.36 2.90
C GLN A 199 8.38 10.79 2.49
N LEU A 200 7.96 11.77 3.30
CA LEU A 200 8.35 13.16 3.17
C LEU A 200 9.87 13.31 3.18
N GLU A 201 10.56 12.81 4.21
CA GLU A 201 12.02 12.87 4.31
C GLU A 201 12.71 12.29 3.06
N THR A 202 12.27 11.13 2.58
CA THR A 202 12.83 10.48 1.40
C THR A 202 12.62 11.31 0.14
N GLN A 203 11.41 11.85 -0.04
CA GLN A 203 11.05 12.69 -1.18
C GLN A 203 11.83 14.00 -1.17
N ILE A 204 11.92 14.65 -0.01
CA ILE A 204 12.67 15.90 0.17
C ILE A 204 14.16 15.68 -0.05
N ALA A 205 14.73 14.56 0.39
CA ALA A 205 16.12 14.23 0.09
C ALA A 205 16.37 14.05 -1.42
N VAL A 206 15.44 13.40 -2.13
CA VAL A 206 15.50 13.27 -3.60
C VAL A 206 15.39 14.63 -4.28
N ASN A 207 14.41 15.45 -3.89
CA ASN A 207 14.17 16.77 -4.45
C ASN A 207 15.36 17.70 -4.22
N LEU A 208 15.92 17.69 -3.00
CA LEU A 208 17.13 18.44 -2.65
C LEU A 208 18.32 18.01 -3.51
N HIS A 209 18.55 16.71 -3.65
CA HIS A 209 19.64 16.19 -4.47
C HIS A 209 19.52 16.67 -5.92
N ARG A 210 18.32 16.60 -6.50
CA ARG A 210 18.05 17.09 -7.86
C ARG A 210 18.23 18.61 -8.00
N PHE A 211 17.77 19.36 -7.00
CA PHE A 211 17.94 20.81 -6.97
C PHE A 211 19.41 21.23 -6.91
N LYS A 212 20.23 20.56 -6.07
CA LYS A 212 21.67 20.85 -5.91
C LYS A 212 22.49 20.66 -7.19
N ILE A 213 22.06 19.78 -8.09
CA ILE A 213 22.69 19.59 -9.41
C ILE A 213 22.08 20.46 -10.51
N GLY A 214 21.24 21.44 -10.15
CA GLY A 214 20.61 22.39 -11.06
C GLY A 214 19.37 21.87 -11.81
N ALA A 215 18.81 20.72 -11.41
CA ALA A 215 17.60 20.18 -12.01
C ALA A 215 16.35 20.71 -11.30
N THR A 216 15.66 21.65 -11.96
CA THR A 216 14.46 22.32 -11.43
C THR A 216 13.20 21.90 -12.18
N ILE A 217 12.08 21.92 -11.46
CA ILE A 217 10.75 21.80 -12.05
C ILE A 217 10.42 23.12 -12.74
N GLN A 218 9.92 23.05 -13.98
CA GLN A 218 9.40 24.21 -14.68
C GLN A 218 8.06 24.61 -14.05
N THR A 219 8.08 25.60 -13.16
CA THR A 219 6.88 26.21 -12.58
C THR A 219 6.49 27.46 -13.35
N THR A 220 5.20 27.64 -13.61
CA THR A 220 4.64 28.94 -13.99
C THR A 220 4.27 29.70 -12.72
N SER A 221 4.32 31.04 -12.72
CA SER A 221 3.99 31.87 -11.54
C SER A 221 2.64 31.52 -10.89
N ASP A 222 1.69 31.04 -11.68
CA ASP A 222 0.32 30.77 -11.24
C ASP A 222 0.11 29.31 -10.76
N SER A 223 1.19 28.54 -10.64
CA SER A 223 1.14 27.10 -10.32
C SER A 223 1.40 26.76 -8.85
N THR A 224 1.76 27.74 -8.01
CA THR A 224 2.01 27.56 -6.57
C THR A 224 0.97 28.26 -5.72
N ASN A 225 0.66 27.68 -4.57
CA ASN A 225 -0.12 28.33 -3.52
C ASN A 225 0.73 29.41 -2.84
N ASP A 226 0.09 30.50 -2.41
CA ASP A 226 0.74 31.49 -1.56
C ASP A 226 0.62 31.04 -0.10
N LEU A 227 1.66 30.35 0.37
CA LEU A 227 1.68 29.79 1.72
C LEU A 227 2.11 30.84 2.75
N PRO A 228 1.50 30.88 3.96
CA PRO A 228 1.87 31.82 5.02
C PRO A 228 3.35 31.77 5.40
N LEU A 229 3.99 30.61 5.20
CA LEU A 229 5.42 30.41 5.39
C LEU A 229 6.25 31.48 4.64
N TYR A 230 5.88 31.86 3.42
CA TYR A 230 6.69 32.76 2.59
C TYR A 230 6.84 34.16 3.18
N ASP A 231 5.77 34.70 3.75
CA ASP A 231 5.79 36.01 4.40
C ASP A 231 6.59 35.99 5.71
N GLN A 232 6.62 34.85 6.39
CA GLN A 232 7.31 34.65 7.67
C GLN A 232 8.79 34.30 7.49
N LEU A 233 9.25 33.92 6.29
CA LEU A 233 10.64 33.52 6.03
C LEU A 233 11.71 34.50 6.55
N PRO A 234 11.56 35.83 6.40
CA PRO A 234 12.56 36.78 6.90
C PRO A 234 12.80 36.67 8.41
N GLU A 235 11.78 36.27 9.19
CA GLU A 235 11.89 36.15 10.66
C GLU A 235 12.73 34.94 11.10
N PHE A 236 12.82 33.91 10.26
CA PHE A 236 13.53 32.66 10.56
C PHE A 236 14.88 32.53 9.85
N GLN A 237 15.31 33.55 9.11
CA GLN A 237 16.51 33.49 8.28
C GLN A 237 17.77 33.16 9.10
N ASP A 238 17.96 33.84 10.24
CA ASP A 238 19.11 33.60 11.14
C ASP A 238 19.09 32.20 11.75
N GLN A 239 17.89 31.68 12.08
CA GLN A 239 17.74 30.33 12.62
C GLN A 239 18.04 29.26 11.57
N LEU A 240 17.70 29.52 10.30
CA LEU A 240 17.87 28.57 9.20
C LEU A 240 19.27 28.62 8.59
N GLU A 241 20.03 29.71 8.76
CA GLU A 241 21.36 29.86 8.17
C GLU A 241 22.31 28.69 8.49
N PRO A 242 22.40 28.17 9.74
CA PRO A 242 23.24 27.01 10.04
C PRO A 242 22.80 25.74 9.31
N LEU A 243 21.50 25.52 9.16
CA LEU A 243 20.95 24.36 8.44
C LEU A 243 21.18 24.50 6.93
N ALA A 244 20.93 25.68 6.38
CA ALA A 244 21.14 26.04 4.98
C ALA A 244 22.60 25.79 4.56
N LYS A 245 23.57 26.17 5.40
CA LYS A 245 25.00 25.90 5.19
C LYS A 245 25.31 24.41 5.17
N ARG A 246 24.75 23.60 6.08
CA ARG A 246 24.97 22.15 6.11
C ARG A 246 24.36 21.44 4.91
N LEU A 247 23.18 21.88 4.46
CA LEU A 247 22.51 21.35 3.27
C LEU A 247 23.11 21.89 1.96
N ASN A 248 23.94 22.93 2.03
CA ASN A 248 24.53 23.64 0.89
C ASN A 248 23.46 24.23 -0.05
N ILE A 249 22.51 24.97 0.52
CA ILE A 249 21.44 25.66 -0.20
C ILE A 249 21.22 27.07 0.37
N GLU A 250 20.56 27.92 -0.40
CA GLU A 250 19.93 29.14 0.11
C GLU A 250 18.45 28.88 0.39
N VAL A 251 17.96 29.25 1.57
CA VAL A 251 16.54 29.10 1.91
C VAL A 251 15.79 30.36 1.52
N ASN A 252 15.01 30.27 0.44
CA ASN A 252 14.14 31.32 -0.07
C ASN A 252 12.88 30.70 -0.69
N ARG A 253 11.91 31.53 -1.12
CA ARG A 253 10.66 31.07 -1.73
C ARG A 253 10.88 30.06 -2.87
N HIS A 254 11.76 30.39 -3.83
CA HIS A 254 12.05 29.54 -4.97
C HIS A 254 12.63 28.17 -4.55
N THR A 255 13.59 28.15 -3.62
CA THR A 255 14.16 26.90 -3.11
C THR A 255 13.10 26.05 -2.41
N LEU A 256 12.21 26.65 -1.63
CA LEU A 256 11.13 25.93 -0.95
C LEU A 256 10.08 25.39 -1.93
N GLU A 257 9.67 26.19 -2.91
CA GLU A 257 8.78 25.74 -3.99
C GLU A 257 9.40 24.61 -4.81
N GLN A 258 10.72 24.62 -5.01
CA GLN A 258 11.41 23.52 -5.69
C GLN A 258 11.53 22.28 -4.82
N ILE A 259 11.86 22.40 -3.53
CA ILE A 259 12.10 21.23 -2.69
C ILE A 259 10.78 20.59 -2.22
N PHE A 260 9.79 21.41 -1.90
CA PHE A 260 8.46 20.98 -1.42
C PHE A 260 7.39 21.13 -2.52
N ASP A 261 7.75 20.95 -3.79
CA ASP A 261 6.88 21.20 -4.96
C ASP A 261 5.50 20.53 -4.83
N SER A 262 5.48 19.31 -4.31
CA SER A 262 4.27 18.50 -4.19
C SER A 262 3.26 19.06 -3.17
N TYR A 263 3.75 19.86 -2.22
CA TYR A 263 2.94 20.47 -1.16
C TYR A 263 2.71 21.97 -1.36
N THR A 264 3.48 22.59 -2.26
CA THR A 264 3.38 24.03 -2.57
C THR A 264 2.57 24.30 -3.84
N GLN A 265 2.20 23.25 -4.60
CA GLN A 265 1.39 23.39 -5.81
C GLN A 265 -0.03 23.92 -5.51
N LYS A 266 -0.59 24.66 -6.47
CA LYS A 266 -1.94 25.20 -6.38
C LYS A 266 -2.99 24.07 -6.28
N GLY A 267 -3.99 24.29 -5.43
CA GLY A 267 -5.11 23.35 -5.24
C GLY A 267 -4.87 22.26 -4.20
N ILE A 268 -3.68 22.20 -3.59
CA ILE A 268 -3.47 21.37 -2.39
C ILE A 268 -3.85 22.17 -1.15
N PHE A 269 -4.61 21.56 -0.26
CA PHE A 269 -5.08 22.20 0.97
C PHE A 269 -4.65 21.42 2.19
N PHE A 270 -4.10 22.09 3.20
CA PHE A 270 -3.62 21.43 4.42
C PHE A 270 -4.70 21.25 5.47
N THR A 271 -5.79 22.00 5.36
CA THR A 271 -6.95 21.93 6.25
C THR A 271 -8.24 21.79 5.43
N VAL A 272 -9.28 21.23 6.07
CA VAL A 272 -10.61 21.12 5.46
C VAL A 272 -11.22 22.51 5.28
N GLU A 273 -10.98 23.41 6.24
CA GLU A 273 -11.48 24.78 6.24
C GLU A 273 -10.98 25.57 5.03
N ASP A 274 -9.68 25.50 4.73
CA ASP A 274 -9.08 26.19 3.57
C ASP A 274 -9.64 25.64 2.25
N PHE A 275 -9.77 24.32 2.15
CA PHE A 275 -10.37 23.67 1.00
C PHE A 275 -11.83 24.11 0.78
N LEU A 276 -12.63 24.16 1.84
CA LEU A 276 -14.02 24.58 1.75
C LEU A 276 -14.16 26.07 1.40
N ALA A 277 -13.28 26.92 1.94
CA ALA A 277 -13.26 28.35 1.64
C ALA A 277 -12.93 28.60 0.15
N ALA A 278 -11.92 27.89 -0.38
CA ALA A 278 -11.44 28.05 -1.75
C ALA A 278 -12.50 27.75 -2.83
N ARG A 279 -13.54 26.98 -2.50
CA ARG A 279 -14.66 26.67 -3.41
C ARG A 279 -15.41 27.91 -3.91
N SER A 280 -15.40 29.01 -3.16
CA SER A 280 -16.09 30.24 -3.54
C SER A 280 -15.39 30.94 -4.71
N ASP A 281 -14.06 30.82 -4.76
CA ASP A 281 -13.20 31.58 -5.66
C ASP A 281 -12.60 30.72 -6.79
N ASP A 282 -12.46 29.40 -6.56
CA ASP A 282 -11.89 28.45 -7.51
C ASP A 282 -12.95 27.45 -8.02
N LYS A 283 -13.31 27.61 -9.30
CA LYS A 283 -14.31 26.76 -9.96
C LYS A 283 -13.89 25.31 -10.08
N GLU A 284 -12.59 25.03 -10.26
CA GLU A 284 -12.08 23.66 -10.39
C GLU A 284 -12.13 22.94 -9.05
N VAL A 285 -11.80 23.65 -7.97
CA VAL A 285 -11.93 23.13 -6.59
C VAL A 285 -13.40 22.84 -6.27
N ASN A 286 -14.32 23.75 -6.60
CA ASN A 286 -15.74 23.52 -6.37
C ASN A 286 -16.30 22.38 -7.22
N HIS A 287 -15.88 22.25 -8.47
CA HIS A 287 -16.23 21.11 -9.32
C HIS A 287 -15.74 19.79 -8.73
N SER A 288 -14.49 19.74 -8.29
CA SER A 288 -13.94 18.55 -7.62
C SER A 288 -14.69 18.19 -6.35
N TYR A 289 -15.11 19.18 -5.54
CA TYR A 289 -15.90 18.93 -4.34
C TYR A 289 -17.21 18.23 -4.67
N HIS A 290 -17.96 18.76 -5.65
CA HIS A 290 -19.24 18.19 -6.06
C HIS A 290 -19.08 16.79 -6.67
N ALA A 291 -18.08 16.60 -7.53
CA ALA A 291 -17.82 15.30 -8.14
C ALA A 291 -17.44 14.23 -7.09
N ALA A 292 -16.66 14.58 -6.06
CA ALA A 292 -16.34 13.67 -4.96
C ALA A 292 -17.54 13.42 -4.05
N ARG A 293 -18.41 14.42 -3.82
CA ARG A 293 -19.69 14.22 -3.10
C ARG A 293 -20.62 13.26 -3.84
N ASP A 294 -20.71 13.39 -5.16
CA ASP A 294 -21.52 12.49 -5.99
C ASP A 294 -21.07 11.03 -5.84
N VAL A 295 -19.76 10.76 -5.74
CA VAL A 295 -19.24 9.41 -5.46
C VAL A 295 -19.80 8.86 -4.15
N LEU A 296 -19.75 9.65 -3.08
CA LEU A 296 -20.22 9.22 -1.76
C LEU A 296 -21.74 9.03 -1.73
N ASP A 297 -22.49 9.90 -2.40
CA ASP A 297 -23.96 9.80 -2.51
C ASP A 297 -24.38 8.58 -3.35
N ASN A 298 -23.62 8.23 -4.40
CA ASN A 298 -23.88 7.03 -5.20
C ASN A 298 -23.67 5.76 -4.37
N LEU A 299 -22.54 5.65 -3.67
CA LEU A 299 -22.23 4.52 -2.79
C LEU A 299 -23.24 4.40 -1.63
N THR A 300 -23.65 5.53 -1.06
CA THR A 300 -24.69 5.60 -0.02
C THR A 300 -26.01 5.01 -0.52
N ARG A 301 -26.45 5.40 -1.72
CA ARG A 301 -27.71 4.90 -2.31
C ARG A 301 -27.67 3.42 -2.67
N GLU A 302 -26.53 2.93 -3.13
CA GLU A 302 -26.37 1.54 -3.56
C GLU A 302 -26.25 0.57 -2.39
N PHE A 303 -25.47 0.92 -1.36
CA PHE A 303 -25.15 0.02 -0.25
C PHE A 303 -25.85 0.35 1.07
N GLY A 304 -26.62 1.44 1.13
CA GLY A 304 -27.31 1.86 2.36
C GLY A 304 -26.38 2.32 3.49
N ILE A 305 -25.14 2.66 3.15
CA ILE A 305 -24.10 3.14 4.08
C ILE A 305 -24.14 4.66 4.22
N HIS A 306 -23.56 5.18 5.30
CA HIS A 306 -23.52 6.61 5.59
C HIS A 306 -22.08 7.06 5.88
N PHE A 307 -21.65 8.15 5.24
CA PHE A 307 -20.32 8.74 5.47
C PHE A 307 -20.41 9.89 6.46
N THR A 308 -20.07 9.65 7.73
CA THR A 308 -20.18 10.63 8.83
C THR A 308 -19.20 11.80 8.70
N ASN A 309 -17.99 11.55 8.19
CA ASN A 309 -16.92 12.55 8.00
C ASN A 309 -16.83 13.06 6.55
N THR A 310 -17.96 13.43 5.96
CA THR A 310 -18.03 13.62 4.50
C THR A 310 -17.10 14.73 3.95
N ASP A 311 -17.02 15.90 4.60
CA ASP A 311 -16.17 16.99 4.09
C ASP A 311 -14.68 16.66 4.20
N GLU A 312 -14.26 16.00 5.27
CA GLU A 312 -12.89 15.50 5.45
C GLU A 312 -12.55 14.45 4.39
N LEU A 313 -13.46 13.50 4.13
CA LEU A 313 -13.26 12.48 3.11
C LEU A 313 -13.17 13.08 1.70
N VAL A 314 -14.02 14.04 1.37
CA VAL A 314 -13.97 14.76 0.09
C VAL A 314 -12.66 15.55 -0.06
N TRP A 315 -12.21 16.20 1.01
CA TRP A 315 -10.91 16.87 1.07
C TRP A 315 -9.74 15.91 0.80
N HIS A 316 -9.73 14.74 1.45
CA HIS A 316 -8.72 13.71 1.20
C HIS A 316 -8.73 13.19 -0.24
N LEU A 317 -9.91 12.95 -0.83
CA LEU A 317 -10.03 12.51 -2.22
C LEU A 317 -9.53 13.57 -3.20
N HIS A 318 -9.86 14.84 -2.96
CA HIS A 318 -9.38 15.97 -3.76
C HIS A 318 -7.85 16.06 -3.76
N ASN A 319 -7.23 16.12 -2.58
CA ASN A 319 -5.77 16.17 -2.46
C ASN A 319 -5.12 14.93 -3.09
N THR A 320 -5.65 13.73 -2.83
CA THR A 320 -5.12 12.47 -3.41
C THR A 320 -5.14 12.50 -4.94
N ALA A 321 -6.19 13.07 -5.55
CA ALA A 321 -6.29 13.17 -7.01
C ALA A 321 -5.25 14.11 -7.63
N LEU A 322 -4.78 15.11 -6.88
CA LEU A 322 -3.74 16.05 -7.32
C LEU A 322 -2.31 15.59 -7.00
N LEU A 323 -2.15 14.72 -5.99
CA LEU A 323 -0.87 14.16 -5.56
C LEU A 323 -0.46 12.87 -6.29
N GLU A 324 -1.19 12.51 -7.36
CA GLU A 324 -0.83 11.43 -8.26
C GLU A 324 0.60 11.63 -8.81
N ARG A 325 1.47 10.63 -8.61
CA ARG A 325 2.90 10.69 -8.97
C ARG A 325 3.66 11.84 -8.32
N GLN A 326 3.21 12.29 -7.16
CA GLN A 326 3.90 13.28 -6.35
C GLN A 326 4.15 12.73 -4.96
N GLU A 327 3.18 12.03 -4.37
CA GLU A 327 3.38 11.34 -3.10
C GLU A 327 3.90 9.91 -3.29
N ILE A 328 4.87 9.54 -2.44
CA ILE A 328 5.33 8.17 -2.31
C ILE A 328 4.14 7.25 -1.97
N ASN A 329 4.19 6.04 -2.50
CA ASN A 329 3.19 4.99 -2.47
C ASN A 329 1.95 5.26 -3.33
N SER A 330 1.86 6.37 -4.08
CA SER A 330 0.81 6.53 -5.12
C SER A 330 0.99 5.54 -6.28
N GLU A 331 2.24 5.13 -6.56
CA GLU A 331 2.58 3.95 -7.36
C GLU A 331 3.62 3.09 -6.63
N SER A 332 3.90 1.89 -7.16
CA SER A 332 5.01 1.05 -6.68
C SER A 332 6.02 0.74 -7.77
N ILE A 333 7.30 0.66 -7.40
CA ILE A 333 8.37 0.15 -8.24
C ILE A 333 8.22 -1.36 -8.40
N ILE A 334 8.18 -2.14 -7.32
CA ILE A 334 7.93 -3.59 -7.41
C ILE A 334 6.93 -4.15 -6.37
N SER A 335 6.72 -3.48 -5.23
CA SER A 335 6.05 -4.09 -4.07
C SER A 335 4.53 -4.27 -4.18
N HIS A 336 3.83 -3.41 -4.93
CA HIS A 336 2.37 -3.41 -5.09
C HIS A 336 1.56 -3.48 -3.76
N ASN A 337 2.10 -2.94 -2.66
CA ASN A 337 1.53 -3.09 -1.32
C ASN A 337 0.07 -2.61 -1.21
N LYS A 338 -0.27 -1.43 -1.75
CA LYS A 338 -1.65 -0.91 -1.72
C LYS A 338 -2.63 -1.84 -2.45
N SER A 339 -2.25 -2.32 -3.64
CA SER A 339 -3.08 -3.26 -4.40
C SER A 339 -3.29 -4.58 -3.64
N TYR A 340 -2.29 -5.05 -2.90
CA TYR A 340 -2.42 -6.25 -2.07
C TYR A 340 -3.39 -6.03 -0.90
N THR A 341 -3.29 -4.90 -0.19
CA THR A 341 -4.26 -4.53 0.86
C THR A 341 -5.68 -4.46 0.30
N LEU A 342 -5.87 -3.80 -0.84
CA LEU A 342 -7.17 -3.69 -1.49
C LEU A 342 -7.73 -5.04 -1.94
N LYS A 343 -6.90 -5.95 -2.44
CA LYS A 343 -7.33 -7.31 -2.78
C LYS A 343 -7.87 -8.07 -1.57
N LYS A 344 -7.28 -7.87 -0.38
CA LYS A 344 -7.81 -8.44 0.85
C LYS A 344 -9.19 -7.89 1.15
N ILE A 345 -9.39 -6.57 1.07
CA ILE A 345 -10.71 -5.95 1.31
C ILE A 345 -11.74 -6.40 0.26
N LYS A 346 -11.35 -6.46 -1.03
CA LYS A 346 -12.18 -6.97 -2.12
C LYS A 346 -12.69 -8.38 -1.86
N LYS A 347 -11.90 -9.23 -1.18
CA LYS A 347 -12.32 -10.58 -0.79
C LYS A 347 -13.55 -10.57 0.12
N PHE A 348 -13.62 -9.61 1.04
CA PHE A 348 -14.74 -9.43 1.96
C PHE A 348 -15.93 -8.69 1.33
N PHE A 349 -15.66 -7.68 0.51
CA PHE A 349 -16.68 -6.79 -0.05
C PHE A 349 -16.48 -6.58 -1.56
N PRO A 350 -16.66 -7.63 -2.40
CA PRO A 350 -16.35 -7.55 -3.81
C PRO A 350 -17.22 -6.54 -4.55
N GLU A 351 -18.53 -6.52 -4.29
CA GLU A 351 -19.47 -5.61 -4.95
C GLU A 351 -19.19 -4.15 -4.59
N PHE A 352 -19.01 -3.86 -3.30
CA PHE A 352 -18.64 -2.52 -2.83
C PHE A 352 -17.31 -2.05 -3.46
N TYR A 353 -16.32 -2.93 -3.50
CA TYR A 353 -15.02 -2.61 -4.08
C TYR A 353 -15.12 -2.24 -5.57
N GLU A 354 -15.85 -3.01 -6.37
CA GLU A 354 -16.03 -2.73 -7.79
C GLU A 354 -16.81 -1.43 -8.03
N ALA A 355 -17.86 -1.18 -7.24
CA ALA A 355 -18.60 0.09 -7.30
C ALA A 355 -17.73 1.29 -6.93
N ALA A 356 -16.92 1.19 -5.87
CA ALA A 356 -15.97 2.22 -5.48
C ALA A 356 -14.92 2.47 -6.59
N VAL A 357 -14.38 1.42 -7.20
CA VAL A 357 -13.45 1.52 -8.32
C VAL A 357 -14.09 2.26 -9.51
N PHE A 358 -15.33 1.92 -9.85
CA PHE A 358 -16.09 2.58 -10.93
C PHE A 358 -16.32 4.07 -10.66
N GLU A 359 -16.81 4.41 -9.46
CA GLU A 359 -17.07 5.80 -9.08
C GLU A 359 -15.78 6.64 -9.04
N MET A 360 -14.66 6.06 -8.62
CA MET A 360 -13.35 6.76 -8.66
C MET A 360 -12.85 6.99 -10.09
N MET A 361 -13.12 6.08 -11.03
CA MET A 361 -12.84 6.31 -12.46
C MET A 361 -13.68 7.46 -13.02
N ARG A 362 -14.96 7.51 -12.66
CA ARG A 362 -15.88 8.60 -13.05
C ARG A 362 -15.43 9.94 -12.48
N TYR A 363 -15.05 9.98 -11.21
CA TYR A 363 -14.50 11.16 -10.55
C TYR A 363 -13.26 11.69 -11.29
N LYS A 364 -12.24 10.85 -11.54
CA LYS A 364 -11.05 11.28 -12.31
C LYS A 364 -11.39 11.81 -13.70
N SER A 365 -12.31 11.13 -14.40
CA SER A 365 -12.76 11.56 -15.72
C SER A 365 -13.41 12.94 -15.69
N SER A 366 -14.19 13.26 -14.65
CA SER A 366 -14.78 14.59 -14.47
C SER A 366 -13.75 15.70 -14.22
N LEU A 367 -12.58 15.36 -13.66
CA LEU A 367 -11.46 16.28 -13.48
C LEU A 367 -10.58 16.43 -14.74
N GLY A 368 -10.96 15.80 -15.86
CA GLY A 368 -10.16 15.78 -17.08
C GLY A 368 -8.87 14.96 -16.97
N GLN A 369 -8.73 14.15 -15.92
CA GLN A 369 -7.57 13.29 -15.72
C GLN A 369 -7.76 11.98 -16.50
N LYS A 370 -6.74 11.58 -17.29
CA LYS A 370 -6.78 10.31 -18.03
C LYS A 370 -6.78 9.12 -17.09
N GLU A 371 -7.40 8.02 -17.54
CA GLU A 371 -7.49 6.75 -16.80
C GLU A 371 -6.11 6.10 -16.60
N LEU A 372 -5.45 6.46 -15.51
CA LEU A 372 -4.29 5.75 -15.00
C LEU A 372 -4.75 4.83 -13.87
N ALA A 373 -4.74 3.52 -14.13
CA ALA A 373 -5.28 2.50 -13.21
C ALA A 373 -4.71 2.55 -11.78
N HIS A 374 -3.45 2.96 -11.61
CA HIS A 374 -2.82 3.07 -10.29
C HIS A 374 -3.38 4.24 -9.46
N ALA A 375 -3.78 5.33 -10.10
CA ALA A 375 -4.35 6.48 -9.41
C ALA A 375 -5.75 6.17 -8.87
N VAL A 376 -6.52 5.38 -9.61
CA VAL A 376 -7.79 4.82 -9.15
C VAL A 376 -7.57 3.94 -7.92
N VAL A 377 -6.56 3.05 -7.96
CA VAL A 377 -6.18 2.21 -6.81
C VAL A 377 -5.85 3.07 -5.58
N HIS A 378 -5.13 4.19 -5.74
CA HIS A 378 -4.83 5.05 -4.61
C HIS A 378 -6.08 5.74 -4.06
N LEU A 379 -6.97 6.25 -4.90
CA LEU A 379 -8.21 6.88 -4.46
C LEU A 379 -9.14 5.90 -3.72
N VAL A 380 -9.27 4.67 -4.23
CA VAL A 380 -10.04 3.62 -3.56
C VAL A 380 -9.43 3.27 -2.20
N TYR A 381 -8.08 3.21 -2.12
CA TYR A 381 -7.39 3.06 -0.84
C TYR A 381 -7.70 4.22 0.11
N THR A 382 -7.66 5.46 -0.36
CA THR A 382 -7.98 6.64 0.46
C THR A 382 -9.43 6.56 0.98
N LEU A 383 -10.40 6.27 0.11
CA LEU A 383 -11.80 6.08 0.51
C LEU A 383 -11.95 5.04 1.62
N LEU A 384 -11.41 3.83 1.42
CA LEU A 384 -11.57 2.71 2.34
C LEU A 384 -10.88 2.93 3.69
N THR A 385 -9.86 3.78 3.75
CA THR A 385 -9.06 4.01 4.96
C THR A 385 -9.43 5.27 5.72
N HIS A 386 -10.05 6.26 5.06
CA HIS A 386 -10.42 7.53 5.67
C HIS A 386 -11.93 7.68 5.91
N ALA A 387 -12.76 6.82 5.33
CA ALA A 387 -14.18 6.79 5.64
C ALA A 387 -14.41 6.19 7.04
N SER A 388 -14.87 7.02 7.98
CA SER A 388 -15.19 6.60 9.34
C SER A 388 -16.33 5.57 9.33
N ASP A 389 -16.19 4.53 10.16
CA ASP A 389 -17.19 3.48 10.39
C ASP A 389 -17.61 2.66 9.15
N LEU A 390 -16.96 2.86 8.00
CA LEU A 390 -17.31 2.19 6.74
C LEU A 390 -17.23 0.67 6.86
N MET A 391 -16.13 0.17 7.43
CA MET A 391 -15.91 -1.27 7.59
C MET A 391 -16.95 -1.91 8.51
N GLU A 392 -17.37 -1.21 9.56
CA GLU A 392 -18.39 -1.69 10.49
C GLU A 392 -19.74 -1.78 9.79
N GLN A 393 -20.14 -0.72 9.07
CA GLN A 393 -21.39 -0.71 8.31
C GLN A 393 -21.43 -1.80 7.23
N LEU A 394 -20.32 -2.00 6.52
CA LEU A 394 -20.22 -3.07 5.52
C LEU A 394 -20.35 -4.45 6.17
N LEU A 395 -19.75 -4.69 7.34
CA LEU A 395 -19.90 -5.95 8.08
C LEU A 395 -21.32 -6.14 8.63
N GLU A 396 -21.96 -5.08 9.12
CA GLU A 396 -23.33 -5.14 9.63
C GLU A 396 -24.37 -5.41 8.53
N SER A 397 -24.05 -5.02 7.29
CA SER A 397 -24.87 -5.33 6.11
C SER A 397 -24.76 -6.78 5.63
N GLN A 398 -23.77 -7.54 6.13
CA GLN A 398 -23.62 -8.96 5.76
C GLN A 398 -24.66 -9.84 6.44
N ASN A 399 -25.00 -10.95 5.79
CA ASN A 399 -25.90 -11.96 6.35
C ASN A 399 -25.29 -12.59 7.61
N LYS A 400 -26.08 -12.67 8.68
CA LYS A 400 -25.65 -13.27 9.95
C LYS A 400 -25.56 -14.79 9.85
N VAL A 401 -24.49 -15.34 10.41
CA VAL A 401 -24.27 -16.78 10.55
C VAL A 401 -25.14 -17.31 11.69
N ARG A 402 -26.14 -18.12 11.37
CA ARG A 402 -27.08 -18.69 12.34
C ARG A 402 -26.53 -19.97 12.94
N VAL A 403 -26.33 -19.98 14.26
CA VAL A 403 -25.76 -21.11 15.01
C VAL A 403 -26.75 -21.64 16.02
N LEU A 404 -27.14 -22.91 15.86
CA LEU A 404 -28.00 -23.61 16.82
C LEU A 404 -27.15 -24.20 17.95
N VAL A 405 -27.59 -24.01 19.21
CA VAL A 405 -26.94 -24.62 20.38
C VAL A 405 -27.89 -25.60 21.06
N LEU A 406 -27.51 -26.88 21.02
CA LEU A 406 -28.22 -27.99 21.63
C LEU A 406 -27.49 -28.48 22.88
N SER A 407 -28.27 -28.93 23.85
CA SER A 407 -27.75 -29.46 25.11
C SER A 407 -28.66 -30.56 25.65
N GLU A 408 -28.08 -31.69 26.06
CA GLU A 408 -28.82 -32.78 26.72
C GLU A 408 -29.12 -32.50 28.21
N PHE A 409 -28.45 -31.52 28.82
CA PHE A 409 -28.56 -31.27 30.27
C PHE A 409 -29.89 -30.64 30.68
N ASP A 410 -30.13 -29.39 30.24
CA ASP A 410 -31.36 -28.65 30.48
C ASP A 410 -31.47 -27.46 29.50
N PHE A 411 -32.57 -26.70 29.59
CA PHE A 411 -32.83 -25.53 28.75
C PHE A 411 -31.98 -24.29 29.11
N ALA A 412 -31.35 -24.26 30.28
CA ALA A 412 -30.55 -23.13 30.76
C ALA A 412 -29.09 -23.23 30.31
N HIS A 413 -28.54 -24.45 30.24
CA HIS A 413 -27.18 -24.72 29.77
C HIS A 413 -26.87 -24.11 28.39
N PRO A 414 -27.66 -24.32 27.32
CA PRO A 414 -27.36 -23.73 26.02
C PRO A 414 -27.45 -22.19 26.06
N ARG A 415 -28.33 -21.61 26.89
CA ARG A 415 -28.40 -20.15 27.08
C ARG A 415 -27.16 -19.59 27.79
N ALA A 416 -26.64 -20.30 28.78
CA ALA A 416 -25.39 -19.94 29.45
C ALA A 416 -24.21 -19.99 28.49
N LEU A 417 -24.13 -21.03 27.65
CA LEU A 417 -23.12 -21.14 26.59
C LEU A 417 -23.25 -20.01 25.57
N ILE A 418 -24.47 -19.71 25.11
CA ILE A 418 -24.72 -18.58 24.20
C ILE A 418 -24.27 -17.25 24.81
N SER A 419 -24.51 -17.03 26.11
CA SER A 419 -24.03 -15.82 26.79
C SER A 419 -22.50 -15.73 26.79
N LEU A 420 -21.82 -16.85 27.01
CA LEU A 420 -20.36 -16.93 26.95
C LEU A 420 -19.87 -16.65 25.51
N TYR A 421 -20.44 -17.32 24.52
CA TYR A 421 -19.99 -17.22 23.13
C TYR A 421 -20.26 -15.83 22.55
N LYS A 422 -21.46 -15.26 22.77
CA LYS A 422 -21.76 -13.87 22.35
C LYS A 422 -20.76 -12.84 22.85
N TYR A 423 -20.12 -13.07 23.99
CA TYR A 423 -19.09 -12.19 24.53
C TYR A 423 -17.73 -12.37 23.84
N TYR A 424 -17.36 -13.60 23.49
CA TYR A 424 -16.02 -13.94 22.97
C TYR A 424 -15.95 -14.13 21.45
N THR A 425 -17.09 -14.16 20.75
CA THR A 425 -17.16 -14.40 19.30
C THR A 425 -17.63 -13.18 18.51
N SER A 426 -17.46 -13.23 17.19
CA SER A 426 -17.94 -12.23 16.25
C SER A 426 -19.43 -11.89 16.42
N LYS A 427 -19.77 -10.61 16.28
CA LYS A 427 -21.16 -10.10 16.23
C LYS A 427 -21.93 -10.59 14.99
N ASN A 428 -21.22 -11.13 14.00
CA ASN A 428 -21.83 -11.73 12.82
C ASN A 428 -22.55 -13.06 13.14
N ILE A 429 -22.34 -13.64 14.32
CA ILE A 429 -23.00 -14.87 14.73
C ILE A 429 -24.33 -14.58 15.42
N GLN A 430 -25.40 -15.16 14.90
CA GLN A 430 -26.70 -15.22 15.54
C GLN A 430 -26.90 -16.59 16.19
N PHE A 431 -26.83 -16.64 17.51
CA PHE A 431 -27.07 -17.87 18.26
C PHE A 431 -28.56 -18.07 18.57
N GLU A 432 -29.02 -19.31 18.42
CA GLU A 432 -30.40 -19.73 18.69
C GLU A 432 -30.43 -21.02 19.54
N THR A 433 -31.49 -21.19 20.33
CA THR A 433 -31.80 -22.44 21.03
C THR A 433 -32.93 -23.17 20.31
N TRP A 434 -33.00 -24.50 20.47
CA TRP A 434 -34.15 -25.27 20.01
C TRP A 434 -35.24 -25.27 21.07
N ASP A 435 -36.28 -24.46 20.87
CA ASP A 435 -37.34 -24.27 21.86
C ASP A 435 -38.57 -25.19 21.65
N LYS A 436 -38.55 -26.07 20.65
CA LYS A 436 -39.63 -27.05 20.41
C LYS A 436 -39.53 -28.23 21.39
N ALA A 437 -40.68 -28.82 21.74
CA ALA A 437 -40.75 -29.92 22.70
C ALA A 437 -40.07 -31.21 22.24
N THR A 438 -39.97 -31.42 20.93
CA THR A 438 -39.34 -32.61 20.31
C THR A 438 -38.10 -32.22 19.53
N LEU A 439 -37.06 -33.04 19.62
CA LEU A 439 -35.88 -32.94 18.77
C LEU A 439 -36.14 -33.66 17.44
N ASN A 440 -36.70 -32.95 16.46
CA ASN A 440 -36.93 -33.47 15.12
C ASN A 440 -35.78 -33.04 14.21
N VAL A 441 -34.98 -34.00 13.75
CA VAL A 441 -33.80 -33.75 12.92
C VAL A 441 -34.17 -33.12 11.58
N ASP A 442 -35.26 -33.56 10.94
CA ASP A 442 -35.69 -33.04 9.65
C ASP A 442 -36.04 -31.54 9.78
N GLU A 443 -36.72 -31.16 10.85
CA GLU A 443 -37.07 -29.75 11.13
C GLU A 443 -35.83 -28.90 11.43
N ILE A 444 -34.81 -29.46 12.08
CA ILE A 444 -33.54 -28.75 12.35
C ILE A 444 -32.80 -28.49 11.05
N MET A 445 -32.76 -29.47 10.15
CA MET A 445 -32.10 -29.35 8.85
C MET A 445 -32.87 -28.39 7.92
N GLU A 446 -34.20 -28.43 7.93
CA GLU A 446 -35.06 -27.49 7.19
C GLU A 446 -34.94 -26.04 7.69
N ALA A 447 -34.61 -25.84 8.98
CA ALA A 447 -34.42 -24.50 9.55
C ALA A 447 -33.19 -23.76 9.01
N GLY A 448 -32.29 -24.45 8.29
CA GLY A 448 -31.18 -23.84 7.55
C GLY A 448 -30.17 -23.13 8.44
N TYR A 449 -29.75 -23.76 9.53
CA TYR A 449 -28.66 -23.26 10.38
C TYR A 449 -27.31 -23.42 9.67
N ASP A 450 -26.42 -22.44 9.82
CA ASP A 450 -25.08 -22.47 9.22
C ASP A 450 -24.09 -23.34 10.02
N ALA A 451 -24.34 -23.52 11.32
CA ALA A 451 -23.62 -24.46 12.17
C ALA A 451 -24.49 -24.93 13.35
N ILE A 452 -24.15 -26.09 13.90
CA ILE A 452 -24.86 -26.68 15.04
C ILE A 452 -23.83 -27.10 16.09
N LEU A 453 -24.00 -26.61 17.31
CA LEU A 453 -23.23 -27.03 18.48
C LEU A 453 -24.06 -28.02 19.31
N THR A 454 -23.43 -29.10 19.74
CA THR A 454 -24.07 -30.11 20.59
C THR A 454 -23.10 -30.64 21.63
N ASN A 455 -23.56 -31.00 22.83
CA ASN A 455 -22.73 -31.72 23.81
C ASN A 455 -22.97 -33.24 23.83
N PHE A 456 -23.79 -33.74 22.91
CA PHE A 456 -24.22 -35.15 22.80
C PHE A 456 -24.39 -35.57 21.33
N ASP A 457 -24.50 -36.87 21.08
CA ASP A 457 -24.72 -37.38 19.73
C ASP A 457 -26.23 -37.43 19.42
N VAL A 458 -26.60 -36.98 18.22
CA VAL A 458 -27.98 -36.99 17.72
C VAL A 458 -28.04 -37.90 16.50
N GLU A 459 -28.79 -39.01 16.62
CA GLU A 459 -28.95 -39.96 15.52
C GLU A 459 -29.60 -39.30 14.29
N GLY A 460 -29.01 -39.49 13.11
CA GLY A 460 -29.51 -38.93 11.85
C GLY A 460 -29.13 -37.46 11.59
N LEU A 461 -28.61 -36.72 12.58
CA LEU A 461 -28.20 -35.33 12.39
C LEU A 461 -26.86 -35.26 11.65
N ASN A 462 -26.93 -35.08 10.33
CA ASN A 462 -25.77 -34.97 9.47
C ASN A 462 -25.65 -33.55 8.89
N HIS A 463 -24.90 -32.69 9.57
CA HIS A 463 -24.66 -31.31 9.15
C HIS A 463 -23.16 -31.08 8.87
N PRO A 464 -22.78 -30.40 7.76
CA PRO A 464 -21.38 -30.18 7.41
C PRO A 464 -20.55 -29.47 8.49
N LYS A 465 -21.21 -28.61 9.27
CA LYS A 465 -20.62 -27.86 10.39
C LYS A 465 -21.29 -28.26 11.72
N LEU A 466 -21.34 -29.56 12.02
CA LEU A 466 -21.75 -30.09 13.32
C LEU A 466 -20.55 -30.18 14.26
N ILE A 467 -20.59 -29.51 15.42
CA ILE A 467 -19.48 -29.47 16.37
C ILE A 467 -19.94 -30.07 17.71
N ASN A 468 -19.37 -31.22 18.07
CA ASN A 468 -19.57 -31.80 19.39
C ASN A 468 -18.63 -31.14 20.42
N ILE A 469 -19.20 -30.32 21.30
CA ILE A 469 -18.50 -29.53 22.32
C ILE A 469 -18.42 -30.22 23.68
N GLY A 470 -18.93 -31.45 23.83
CA GLY A 470 -19.08 -32.12 25.14
C GLY A 470 -17.78 -32.30 25.93
N ARG A 471 -16.64 -32.43 25.25
CA ARG A 471 -15.30 -32.45 25.86
C ARG A 471 -14.34 -31.39 25.28
N MET A 472 -14.87 -30.48 24.47
CA MET A 472 -14.07 -29.46 23.81
C MET A 472 -13.79 -28.31 24.78
N PRO A 473 -12.53 -27.88 24.94
CA PRO A 473 -12.23 -26.67 25.70
C PRO A 473 -12.97 -25.46 25.14
N GLN A 474 -13.54 -24.62 26.00
CA GLN A 474 -14.35 -23.46 25.57
C GLN A 474 -13.59 -22.51 24.64
N LEU A 475 -12.29 -22.32 24.88
CA LEU A 475 -11.44 -21.51 23.99
C LEU A 475 -11.33 -22.09 22.58
N GLN A 476 -11.34 -23.42 22.45
CA GLN A 476 -11.33 -24.08 21.15
C GLN A 476 -12.68 -23.89 20.44
N VAL A 477 -13.81 -24.01 21.17
CA VAL A 477 -15.15 -23.73 20.62
C VAL A 477 -15.24 -22.29 20.11
N ILE A 478 -14.74 -21.33 20.91
CA ILE A 478 -14.68 -19.90 20.53
C ILE A 478 -13.85 -19.71 19.25
N SER A 479 -12.71 -20.40 19.13
CA SER A 479 -11.88 -20.34 17.93
C SER A 479 -12.62 -20.83 16.69
N GLU A 480 -13.26 -22.01 16.76
CA GLU A 480 -14.05 -22.58 15.66
C GLU A 480 -15.22 -21.67 15.27
N LEU A 481 -15.95 -21.13 16.23
CA LEU A 481 -17.07 -20.22 15.98
C LEU A 481 -16.61 -18.95 15.26
N ASN A 482 -15.47 -18.38 15.66
CA ASN A 482 -14.91 -17.23 14.96
C ASN A 482 -14.48 -17.59 13.53
N THR A 483 -13.93 -18.78 13.29
CA THR A 483 -13.65 -19.26 11.93
C THR A 483 -14.92 -19.39 11.10
N ILE A 484 -15.99 -19.96 11.66
CA ILE A 484 -17.29 -20.11 10.97
C ILE A 484 -17.94 -18.75 10.69
N SER A 485 -17.75 -17.76 11.57
CA SER A 485 -18.32 -16.41 11.42
C SER A 485 -17.81 -15.65 10.20
N LEU A 486 -16.69 -16.10 9.63
CA LEU A 486 -16.11 -15.57 8.41
C LEU A 486 -16.72 -16.23 7.14
N GLY A 487 -17.64 -17.19 7.27
CA GLY A 487 -18.28 -17.84 6.12
C GLY A 487 -17.29 -18.54 5.17
N ASP A 488 -17.69 -18.75 3.92
CA ASP A 488 -16.82 -19.25 2.84
C ASP A 488 -16.04 -18.09 2.19
N LEU A 489 -15.47 -17.19 3.00
CA LEU A 489 -14.64 -16.07 2.52
C LEU A 489 -13.34 -16.56 1.88
#